data_AF-A0A366DBS5-F1
#
_entry.id   AF-A0A366DBS5-F1
#
_cell.length_a   1.000
_cell.length_b   1.000
_cell.length_c   1.000
_cell.angle_alpha   90.00
_cell.angle_beta   90.00
_cell.angle_gamma   90.00
#
_symmetry.space_group_name_H-M   'P 1'
#
loop_
_entity.id
_entity.type
_entity.pdbx_description
1 polymer ?
#
loop_
_entity_poly.entity_id
_entity_poly.type
_entity_poly.pdbx_seq_one_letter_code
_entity_poly.pdbx_strand_id
1 'polypeptide(L)'
;MTREYPWLADLPDDGRAEAVAELTHVRITKTEVFVHELTAWQHTAEIYADPELLDKLRGPCEVSEFVAAYRPSASLGTIPSTD
;
A
#
# COMPACT_ATOMS: atom_id res chain seq x y z
N MET A 1 -19.31 3.94 16.02
CA MET A 1 -19.09 2.71 15.22
C MET A 1 -17.60 2.34 15.18
N THR A 2 -16.89 2.38 16.32
CA THR A 2 -15.42 2.21 16.37
C THR A 2 -14.99 0.85 16.91
N ARG A 3 -15.94 -0.02 17.27
CA ARG A 3 -15.65 -1.23 18.05
C ARG A 3 -15.08 -2.38 17.20
N GLU A 4 -15.35 -2.40 15.89
CA GLU A 4 -14.86 -3.44 14.98
C GLU A 4 -13.49 -3.11 14.36
N TYR A 5 -13.11 -1.82 14.31
CA TYR A 5 -11.87 -1.36 13.67
C TYR A 5 -11.24 -0.22 14.48
N PRO A 6 -10.59 -0.53 15.62
CA PRO A 6 -10.03 0.48 16.52
C PRO A 6 -8.93 1.32 15.84
N TRP A 7 -8.16 0.71 14.93
CA TRP A 7 -7.07 1.35 14.18
C TRP A 7 -7.54 2.50 13.26
N LEU A 8 -8.83 2.59 12.91
CA LEU A 8 -9.34 3.74 12.15
C LEU A 8 -9.20 5.07 12.92
N ALA A 9 -9.09 5.00 14.25
CA ALA A 9 -8.87 6.18 15.09
C ALA A 9 -7.46 6.77 14.91
N ASP A 10 -6.49 5.96 14.48
CA ASP A 10 -5.11 6.39 14.29
C ASP A 10 -4.90 7.10 12.95
N LEU A 11 -5.86 6.99 12.03
CA LEU A 11 -5.84 7.71 10.75
C LEU A 11 -6.24 9.20 10.93
N PRO A 12 -5.66 10.10 10.11
CA PRO A 12 -6.17 11.46 9.98
C PRO A 12 -7.61 11.46 9.44
N ASP A 13 -8.35 12.54 9.67
CA ASP A 13 -9.78 12.64 9.33
C ASP A 13 -10.08 12.32 7.87
N ASP A 14 -9.29 12.88 6.95
CA ASP A 14 -9.44 12.62 5.51
C ASP A 14 -9.13 11.17 5.15
N GLY A 15 -8.05 10.62 5.72
CA GLY A 15 -7.64 9.22 5.48
C GLY A 15 -8.65 8.21 6.04
N ARG A 16 -9.32 8.53 7.15
CA ARG A 16 -10.39 7.68 7.69
C ARG A 16 -11.62 7.70 6.79
N ALA A 17 -12.00 8.86 6.23
CA ALA A 17 -13.13 8.95 5.32
C ALA A 17 -12.87 8.15 4.03
N GLU A 18 -11.65 8.24 3.50
CA GLU A 18 -11.19 7.49 2.33
C GLU A 18 -11.20 5.98 2.59
N ALA A 19 -10.60 5.52 3.69
CA ALA A 19 -10.57 4.11 4.07
C ALA A 19 -11.99 3.50 4.16
N VAL A 20 -12.93 4.21 4.78
CA VAL A 20 -14.32 3.73 4.89
C VAL A 20 -14.98 3.66 3.51
N ALA A 21 -14.77 4.65 2.65
CA ALA A 21 -15.35 4.67 1.31
C ALA A 21 -14.80 3.50 0.45
N GLU A 22 -13.48 3.30 0.45
CA GLU A 22 -12.84 2.26 -0.34
C GLU A 22 -13.16 0.85 0.16
N LEU A 23 -13.09 0.60 1.46
CA LEU A 23 -13.43 -0.70 2.02
C LEU A 23 -14.89 -1.05 1.78
N THR A 24 -15.79 -0.06 1.86
CA THR A 24 -17.21 -0.26 1.51
C THR A 24 -17.35 -0.58 0.03
N HIS A 25 -16.67 0.15 -0.85
CA HIS A 25 -16.71 -0.08 -2.29
C HIS A 25 -16.20 -1.48 -2.64
N VAL A 26 -15.01 -1.84 -2.16
CA VAL A 26 -14.36 -3.14 -2.41
C VAL A 26 -15.21 -4.30 -1.87
N ARG A 27 -15.84 -4.15 -0.70
CA ARG A 27 -16.73 -5.17 -0.15
C ARG A 27 -17.94 -5.47 -1.05
N ILE A 28 -18.40 -4.47 -1.82
CA ILE A 28 -19.55 -4.60 -2.72
C ILE A 28 -19.11 -5.09 -4.10
N THR A 29 -17.95 -4.63 -4.60
CA THR A 29 -17.54 -4.85 -5.99
C THR A 29 -16.55 -5.99 -6.20
N LYS A 30 -15.68 -6.25 -5.20
CA LYS A 30 -14.50 -7.13 -5.32
C LYS A 30 -14.14 -7.75 -3.97
N THR A 31 -15.04 -8.57 -3.43
CA THR A 31 -14.87 -9.18 -2.09
C THR A 31 -13.57 -9.98 -1.95
N GLU A 32 -13.06 -10.54 -3.04
CA GLU A 32 -11.81 -11.31 -3.09
C GLU A 32 -10.56 -10.49 -2.70
N VAL A 33 -10.58 -9.16 -2.90
CA VAL A 33 -9.47 -8.28 -2.47
C VAL A 33 -9.75 -7.52 -1.18
N PHE A 34 -10.95 -7.68 -0.58
CA PHE A 34 -11.35 -6.94 0.62
C PHE A 34 -10.38 -7.12 1.79
N VAL A 35 -9.92 -8.35 2.03
CA VAL A 35 -8.97 -8.63 3.11
C VAL A 35 -7.62 -7.96 2.86
N HIS A 36 -7.15 -7.97 1.62
CA HIS A 36 -5.91 -7.29 1.24
C HIS A 36 -6.01 -5.78 1.47
N GLU A 37 -7.12 -5.18 1.03
CA GLU A 37 -7.36 -3.75 1.21
C GLU A 37 -7.51 -3.36 2.68
N LEU A 38 -8.20 -4.19 3.45
CA LEU A 38 -8.33 -4.01 4.90
C LEU A 38 -6.96 -4.04 5.60
N THR A 39 -6.09 -4.98 5.22
CA THR A 39 -4.73 -5.07 5.77
C THR A 39 -3.87 -3.89 5.33
N ALA A 40 -4.01 -3.42 4.09
CA ALA A 40 -3.29 -2.24 3.60
C ALA A 40 -3.62 -1.00 4.46
N TRP A 41 -4.92 -0.74 4.69
CA TRP A 41 -5.37 0.37 5.53
C TRP A 41 -4.97 0.21 7.01
N GLN A 42 -4.90 -1.01 7.52
CA GLN A 42 -4.35 -1.27 8.86
C GLN A 42 -2.88 -0.84 8.96
N HIS A 43 -2.04 -1.23 8.00
CA HIS A 43 -0.64 -0.81 7.98
C HIS A 43 -0.49 0.71 7.82
N THR A 44 -1.34 1.34 7.02
CA THR A 44 -1.37 2.80 6.92
C THR A 44 -1.66 3.43 8.29
N ALA A 45 -2.65 2.90 9.03
CA ALA A 45 -2.95 3.37 10.38
C ALA A 45 -1.80 3.15 11.37
N GLU A 46 -1.12 2.01 11.30
CA GLU A 46 0.08 1.72 12.10
C GLU A 46 1.20 2.75 11.86
N ILE A 47 1.39 3.19 10.61
CA ILE A 47 2.34 4.25 10.28
C ILE A 47 1.95 5.58 10.92
N TYR A 48 0.66 5.95 10.88
CA TYR A 48 0.19 7.19 11.50
C TYR A 48 0.23 7.14 13.04
N ALA A 49 0.11 5.95 13.63
CA ALA A 49 0.24 5.74 15.07
C ALA A 49 1.68 5.91 15.57
N ASP A 50 2.69 5.79 14.70
CA ASP A 50 4.11 5.99 15.02
C ASP A 50 4.61 7.36 14.52
N PRO A 51 4.69 8.38 15.38
CA PRO A 51 5.14 9.71 14.98
C PRO A 51 6.60 9.74 14.51
N GLU A 52 7.47 8.88 15.05
CA GLU A 52 8.88 8.83 14.62
C GLU A 52 9.01 8.25 13.22
N LEU A 53 8.25 7.21 12.91
CA LEU A 53 8.18 6.64 11.57
C LEU A 53 7.55 7.62 10.58
N LEU A 54 6.48 8.29 10.99
CA LEU A 54 5.80 9.28 10.16
C LEU A 54 6.74 10.45 9.81
N ASP A 55 7.52 10.93 10.77
CA ASP A 55 8.52 11.98 10.54
C ASP A 55 9.64 11.51 9.60
N LYS A 56 10.11 10.27 9.75
CA LYS A 56 11.10 9.67 8.84
C LYS A 56 10.56 9.57 7.41
N LEU A 57 9.30 9.14 7.24
CA LEU A 57 8.67 9.00 5.93
C LEU A 57 8.29 10.34 5.28
N ARG A 58 8.03 11.38 6.10
CA ARG A 58 7.76 12.76 5.63
C ARG A 58 9.03 13.55 5.36
N GLY A 59 10.18 13.08 5.84
CA GLY A 59 11.47 13.69 5.62
C GLY A 59 11.88 13.72 4.14
N PRO A 60 12.88 14.55 3.79
CA PRO A 60 13.44 14.54 2.44
C PRO A 60 13.96 13.14 2.10
N CYS A 61 13.39 12.54 1.06
CA CYS A 61 13.86 11.27 0.52
C CYS A 61 15.15 11.55 -0.25
N GLU A 62 16.30 11.15 0.29
CA GLU A 62 17.58 11.22 -0.43
C GLU A 62 17.54 10.25 -1.61
N VAL A 63 17.14 10.75 -2.79
CA VAL A 63 17.03 10.00 -4.06
C VAL A 63 18.36 9.33 -4.45
N SER A 64 19.45 9.78 -3.86
CA SER A 64 20.82 9.27 -3.98
C SER A 64 20.96 7.77 -3.64
N GLU A 65 20.06 7.20 -2.83
CA GLU A 65 20.10 5.77 -2.45
C GLU A 65 19.23 4.86 -3.33
N PHE A 66 18.44 5.43 -4.24
CA PHE A 66 17.62 4.65 -5.17
C PHE A 66 18.48 4.17 -6.33
N VAL A 67 19.31 3.15 -6.08
CA VAL A 67 19.93 2.39 -7.17
C VAL A 67 18.78 1.83 -7.99
N ALA A 68 18.63 2.30 -9.22
CA ALA A 68 17.67 1.77 -10.17
C ALA A 68 17.90 0.25 -10.24
N ALA A 69 17.05 -0.51 -9.56
CA ALA A 69 17.13 -1.96 -9.56
C ALA A 69 17.02 -2.37 -11.03
N TYR A 70 18.08 -2.95 -11.57
CA TYR A 70 18.09 -3.48 -12.92
C TYR A 70 16.95 -4.49 -13.00
N ARG A 71 15.83 -4.09 -13.59
CA ARG A 71 14.78 -5.01 -14.01
C ARG A 71 15.31 -5.63 -15.28
N PRO A 72 15.75 -6.90 -15.30
CA PRO A 72 16.01 -7.57 -16.58
C PRO A 72 14.69 -7.55 -17.35
N SER A 73 14.57 -6.62 -18.30
CA SER A 73 13.59 -6.75 -19.36
C SER A 73 13.87 -8.11 -19.98
N ALA A 74 12.92 -9.02 -19.87
CA ALA A 74 12.99 -10.31 -20.49
C ALA A 74 13.28 -10.10 -21.98
N SER A 75 14.52 -10.32 -22.41
CA SER A 75 14.86 -10.53 -23.80
C SER A 75 14.19 -11.83 -24.23
N LEU A 76 12.93 -11.71 -24.66
CA LEU A 76 12.20 -12.79 -25.30
C LEU A 76 12.86 -13.08 -26.64
N GLY A 77 13.50 -14.25 -26.72
CA GLY A 77 13.43 -15.12 -27.89
C GLY A 77 14.34 -14.80 -29.07
N THR A 78 15.40 -15.58 -29.21
CA THR A 78 15.68 -16.25 -30.49
C THR A 78 16.27 -17.62 -30.15
N ILE A 79 15.44 -18.66 -30.23
CA ILE A 79 15.92 -20.04 -30.25
C ILE A 79 16.30 -20.30 -31.72
N PRO A 80 17.56 -20.64 -32.06
CA PRO A 80 17.90 -21.02 -33.42
C PRO A 80 17.22 -22.34 -33.75
N SER A 81 16.42 -22.33 -34.82
CA SER A 81 15.84 -23.54 -35.41
C SER A 81 16.98 -24.31 -36.09
N THR A 82 17.31 -25.49 -35.56
CA THR A 82 18.26 -26.41 -36.22
C THR A 82 17.49 -27.21 -37.26
N ASP A 83 17.91 -27.08 -38.52
CA ASP A 83 17.56 -27.99 -39.62
C ASP A 83 18.39 -29.27 -39.51
#